data_AF-A0A3C2AAJ3-F1
#
_entry.id   AF-A0A3C2AAJ3-F1
#
_cell.length_a   1.000
_cell.length_b   1.000
_cell.length_c   1.000
_cell.angle_alpha   90.00
_cell.angle_beta   90.00
_cell.angle_gamma   90.00
#
_symmetry.space_group_name_H-M   'P 1'
#
loop_
_entity.id
_entity.type
_entity.pdbx_description
1 polymer ?
#
loop_
_entity_poly.entity_id
_entity_poly.type
_entity_poly.pdbx_seq_one_letter_code
_entity_poly.pdbx_strand_id
1 'polypeptide(L)'
;MAGSSAGAETVLNLAFAHGSPDLPANFQPAGLISMAGALYTLDSLDASRLIPTLLFHGTADPWVPFGAASHHFCEPEEPGHWMLYGSAAIARRLEALGGSYFLYSVIAGNHDWATLPMKRNLDDILDFLHRDAVNPKEIRQTERTVNPQGLSIVK
;
A
#
# COMPACT_ATOMS: atom_id res chain seq x y z
N MET A 1 3.57 -8.56 7.22
CA MET A 1 3.67 -9.21 5.89
C MET A 1 4.17 -8.19 4.88
N ALA A 2 4.89 -8.61 3.84
CA ALA A 2 5.44 -7.69 2.84
C ALA A 2 5.36 -8.30 1.45
N GLY A 3 5.18 -7.46 0.42
CA GLY A 3 5.13 -7.90 -0.97
C GLY A 3 5.44 -6.78 -1.97
N SER A 4 5.78 -7.19 -3.20
CA SER A 4 6.06 -6.32 -4.34
C SER A 4 5.17 -6.67 -5.52
N SER A 5 4.65 -5.68 -6.26
CA SER A 5 3.81 -5.91 -7.45
C SER A 5 2.63 -6.86 -7.12
N ALA A 6 2.44 -7.94 -7.88
CA ALA A 6 1.43 -8.98 -7.58
C ALA A 6 1.54 -9.56 -6.14
N GLY A 7 2.75 -9.63 -5.57
CA GLY A 7 2.93 -10.05 -4.18
C GLY A 7 2.42 -9.00 -3.18
N ALA A 8 2.50 -7.72 -3.53
CA ALA A 8 1.94 -6.63 -2.74
C ALA A 8 0.42 -6.66 -2.76
N GLU A 9 -0.19 -6.88 -3.93
CA GLU A 9 -1.63 -7.13 -4.06
C GLU A 9 -2.07 -8.36 -3.25
N THR A 10 -1.29 -9.44 -3.29
CA THR A 10 -1.56 -10.65 -2.51
C THR A 10 -1.61 -10.33 -1.02
N VAL A 11 -0.60 -9.65 -0.49
CA VAL A 11 -0.55 -9.28 0.94
C VAL A 11 -1.68 -8.36 1.34
N LEU A 12 -1.98 -7.35 0.52
CA LEU A 12 -3.07 -6.40 0.79
C LEU A 12 -4.44 -7.07 0.78
N ASN A 13 -4.75 -7.87 -0.25
CA ASN A 13 -6.05 -8.50 -0.39
C ASN A 13 -6.24 -9.68 0.59
N LEU A 14 -5.18 -10.40 0.94
CA LEU A 14 -5.22 -11.38 2.04
C LEU A 14 -5.49 -10.68 3.38
N ALA A 15 -4.86 -9.53 3.59
CA ALA A 15 -4.99 -8.79 4.84
C ALA A 15 -6.33 -8.10 4.97
N PHE A 16 -6.91 -7.51 3.92
CA PHE A 16 -8.14 -6.72 4.04
C PHE A 16 -9.36 -7.36 3.37
N ALA A 17 -9.22 -7.93 2.17
CA ALA A 17 -10.37 -8.30 1.35
C ALA A 17 -10.93 -9.71 1.62
N HIS A 18 -10.07 -10.73 1.71
CA HIS A 18 -10.54 -12.11 1.72
C HIS A 18 -10.55 -12.75 3.11
N GLY A 19 -9.80 -12.20 4.06
CA GLY A 19 -9.30 -13.03 5.16
C GLY A 19 -8.52 -14.22 4.61
N SER A 20 -8.01 -15.10 5.46
CA SER A 20 -7.43 -16.35 4.98
C SER A 20 -8.10 -17.51 5.69
N PRO A 21 -8.86 -18.36 4.98
CA PRO A 21 -9.52 -19.51 5.61
C PRO A 21 -8.50 -20.51 6.20
N ASP A 22 -7.27 -20.49 5.69
CA ASP A 22 -6.17 -21.36 6.13
C ASP A 22 -5.30 -20.75 7.22
N LEU A 23 -5.52 -19.47 7.59
CA LEU A 23 -4.85 -18.87 8.73
C LEU A 23 -5.70 -19.07 9.99
N PRO A 24 -5.06 -19.09 11.18
CA PRO A 24 -5.78 -19.11 12.45
C PRO A 24 -6.87 -18.02 12.48
N ALA A 25 -8.03 -18.32 13.08
CA ALA A 25 -9.18 -17.43 13.11
C ALA A 25 -8.87 -16.00 13.60
N ASN A 26 -7.83 -15.85 14.43
CA ASN A 26 -7.39 -14.57 15.00
C ASN A 26 -6.05 -14.10 14.44
N PHE A 27 -5.63 -14.59 13.28
CA PHE A 27 -4.40 -14.14 12.66
C PHE A 27 -4.57 -12.72 12.11
N GLN A 28 -3.77 -11.80 12.64
CA GLN A 28 -3.65 -10.45 12.13
C GLN A 28 -2.17 -10.09 12.04
N PRO A 29 -1.66 -9.70 10.87
CA PRO A 29 -0.29 -9.23 10.77
C PRO A 29 -0.14 -7.92 11.55
N ALA A 30 0.96 -7.77 12.28
CA ALA A 30 1.26 -6.55 13.04
C ALA A 30 1.49 -5.32 12.14
N GLY A 31 1.80 -5.54 10.86
CA GLY A 31 1.92 -4.50 9.86
C GLY A 31 2.06 -5.06 8.45
N LEU A 32 1.78 -4.22 7.46
CA LEU A 32 1.87 -4.52 6.04
C LEU A 32 2.89 -3.61 5.36
N ILE A 33 3.66 -4.15 4.42
CA ILE A 33 4.52 -3.37 3.54
C ILE A 33 4.15 -3.73 2.10
N SER A 34 3.61 -2.76 1.37
CA SER A 34 3.21 -2.91 -0.03
C SER A 34 4.09 -2.05 -0.92
N MET A 35 4.74 -2.66 -1.89
CA MET A 35 5.56 -1.99 -2.89
C MET A 35 4.89 -2.14 -4.26
N ALA A 36 4.26 -1.07 -4.74
CA ALA A 36 3.46 -1.01 -5.97
C ALA A 36 2.34 -2.08 -6.03
N GLY A 37 1.51 -2.13 -4.99
CA GLY A 37 0.33 -3.01 -4.94
C GLY A 37 -1.00 -2.26 -4.88
N ALA A 38 -2.09 -3.00 -5.03
CA ALA A 38 -3.46 -2.50 -4.99
C ALA A 38 -4.44 -3.46 -4.29
N LEU A 39 -5.58 -2.92 -3.85
CA LEU A 39 -6.76 -3.67 -3.41
C LEU A 39 -7.78 -3.79 -4.54
N TYR A 40 -8.55 -4.88 -4.56
CA TYR A 40 -9.68 -5.04 -5.49
C TYR A 40 -10.93 -4.25 -5.05
N THR A 41 -11.04 -3.97 -3.75
CA THR A 41 -12.10 -3.13 -3.18
C THR A 41 -11.59 -2.42 -1.93
N LEU A 42 -12.07 -1.20 -1.68
CA LEU A 42 -11.83 -0.47 -0.44
C LEU A 42 -12.86 -0.77 0.64
N ASP A 43 -13.98 -1.41 0.29
CA ASP A 43 -15.09 -1.63 1.23
C ASP A 43 -14.71 -2.56 2.38
N SER A 44 -13.79 -3.49 2.11
CA SER A 44 -13.24 -4.44 3.08
C SER A 44 -12.19 -3.83 4.01
N LEU A 45 -11.68 -2.64 3.67
CA LEU A 45 -10.85 -1.84 4.54
C LEU A 45 -11.77 -0.95 5.39
N ASP A 46 -12.07 -1.40 6.61
CA ASP A 46 -12.97 -0.72 7.54
C ASP A 46 -12.37 -0.55 8.94
N ALA A 47 -13.10 0.14 9.83
CA ALA A 47 -12.64 0.48 11.18
C ALA A 47 -12.43 -0.75 12.09
N SER A 48 -12.98 -1.92 11.75
CA SER A 48 -12.78 -3.15 12.52
C SER A 48 -11.40 -3.76 12.29
N ARG A 49 -10.72 -3.39 11.20
CA ARG A 49 -9.48 -4.03 10.76
C ARG A 49 -8.47 -3.01 10.22
N LEU A 50 -8.01 -2.14 11.11
CA LEU A 50 -6.95 -1.18 10.82
C LEU A 50 -5.57 -1.79 11.12
N ILE A 51 -4.87 -2.21 10.06
CA ILE A 51 -3.51 -2.75 10.16
C ILE A 51 -2.54 -1.64 9.73
N PRO A 52 -1.50 -1.30 10.52
CA PRO A 52 -0.49 -0.35 10.10
C PRO A 52 0.10 -0.74 8.75
N THR A 53 0.13 0.20 7.81
CA THR A 53 0.49 -0.11 6.42
C THR A 53 1.48 0.89 5.85
N LEU A 54 2.65 0.40 5.45
CA LEU A 54 3.64 1.12 4.66
C LEU A 54 3.42 0.85 3.17
N LEU A 55 3.35 1.91 2.39
CA LEU A 55 2.99 1.91 0.97
C LEU A 55 4.08 2.64 0.18
N PHE A 56 4.71 1.95 -0.77
CA PHE A 56 5.61 2.56 -1.75
C PHE A 56 4.99 2.51 -3.13
N HIS A 57 5.03 3.62 -3.88
CA HIS A 57 4.45 3.64 -5.23
C HIS A 57 5.01 4.78 -6.10
N GLY A 58 5.24 4.48 -7.38
CA GLY A 58 5.47 5.50 -8.39
C GLY A 58 4.14 6.12 -8.85
N THR A 59 4.06 7.45 -8.96
CA THR A 59 2.79 8.10 -9.35
C THR A 59 2.41 7.90 -10.82
N ALA A 60 3.33 7.39 -11.64
CA ALA A 60 3.17 7.11 -13.06
C ALA A 60 3.44 5.62 -13.37
N ASP A 61 3.07 4.74 -12.44
CA ASP A 61 3.13 3.30 -12.64
C ASP A 61 2.16 2.87 -13.76
N PRO A 62 2.65 2.24 -14.84
CA PRO A 62 1.82 1.87 -15.98
C PRO A 62 1.08 0.54 -15.80
N TRP A 63 1.32 -0.20 -14.71
CA TRP A 63 0.76 -1.55 -14.52
C TRP A 63 -0.23 -1.59 -13.36
N VAL A 64 0.13 -0.97 -12.24
CA VAL A 64 -0.70 -0.91 -11.03
C VAL A 64 -1.05 0.56 -10.79
N PRO A 65 -2.33 0.95 -10.67
CA PRO A 65 -2.66 2.35 -10.48
C PRO A 65 -2.17 2.83 -9.13
N PHE A 66 -1.58 4.03 -9.09
CA PHE A 66 -1.26 4.70 -7.82
C PHE A 66 -2.53 5.10 -7.04
N GLY A 67 -3.54 5.58 -7.76
CA GLY A 67 -4.84 6.01 -7.24
C GLY A 67 -5.89 4.92 -7.35
N ALA A 68 -6.90 5.13 -8.19
CA ALA A 68 -7.89 4.11 -8.53
C ALA A 68 -8.07 4.07 -10.05
N ALA A 69 -8.02 2.89 -10.64
CA ALA A 69 -8.27 2.67 -12.07
C ALA A 69 -8.71 1.23 -12.32
N SER A 70 -9.23 0.93 -13.50
CA SER A 70 -9.45 -0.46 -13.91
C SER A 70 -8.12 -1.22 -14.02
N HIS A 71 -8.16 -2.52 -13.75
CA HIS A 71 -7.05 -3.43 -13.97
C HIS A 71 -6.58 -3.34 -15.42
N HIS A 72 -5.26 -3.13 -15.62
CA HIS A 72 -4.65 -2.82 -16.92
C HIS A 72 -5.17 -1.55 -17.62
N PHE A 73 -5.92 -0.69 -16.92
CA PHE A 73 -6.54 0.50 -17.50
C PHE A 73 -7.49 0.18 -18.67
N CYS A 74 -8.11 -1.01 -18.63
CA CYS A 74 -9.03 -1.52 -19.64
C CYS A 74 -10.42 -0.86 -19.55
N GLU A 75 -11.12 -0.80 -20.68
CA GLU A 75 -12.50 -0.30 -20.78
C GLU A 75 -13.49 -1.22 -20.04
N PRO A 76 -14.66 -0.71 -19.58
CA PRO A 76 -15.65 -1.49 -18.82
C PRO A 76 -16.11 -2.79 -19.48
N GLU A 77 -16.13 -2.83 -20.81
CA GLU A 77 -16.59 -3.98 -21.59
C GLU A 77 -15.48 -5.00 -21.90
N GLU A 78 -14.22 -4.71 -21.54
CA GLU A 78 -13.11 -5.61 -21.80
C GLU A 78 -13.03 -6.76 -20.78
N PRO A 79 -12.77 -8.01 -21.22
CA PRO A 79 -12.53 -9.13 -20.31
C PRO A 79 -11.41 -8.82 -19.31
N GLY A 80 -11.68 -9.00 -18.02
CA GLY A 80 -10.73 -8.65 -16.95
C GLY A 80 -10.91 -7.25 -16.37
N HIS A 81 -11.98 -6.54 -16.74
CA HIS A 81 -12.33 -5.28 -16.10
C HIS A 81 -12.77 -5.48 -14.64
N TRP A 82 -11.93 -5.02 -13.72
CA TRP A 82 -12.29 -4.76 -12.33
C TRP A 82 -11.50 -3.56 -11.81
N MET A 83 -11.99 -2.90 -10.76
CA MET A 83 -11.30 -1.78 -10.16
C MET A 83 -10.11 -2.22 -9.31
N LEU A 84 -9.02 -1.49 -9.43
CA LEU A 84 -7.87 -1.55 -8.54
C LEU A 84 -7.73 -0.23 -7.80
N TYR A 85 -7.42 -0.33 -6.51
CA TYR A 85 -7.20 0.78 -5.60
C TYR A 85 -5.77 0.70 -5.06
N GLY A 86 -4.89 1.52 -5.61
CA GLY A 86 -3.48 1.58 -5.23
C GLY A 86 -3.20 2.33 -3.95
N SER A 87 -1.91 2.55 -3.73
CA SER A 87 -1.38 3.11 -2.49
C SER A 87 -2.01 4.44 -2.08
N ALA A 88 -2.29 5.38 -2.99
CA ALA A 88 -2.93 6.63 -2.62
C ALA A 88 -4.38 6.44 -2.16
N ALA A 89 -5.12 5.54 -2.81
CA ALA A 89 -6.50 5.24 -2.44
C ALA A 89 -6.57 4.52 -1.09
N ILE A 90 -5.65 3.57 -0.86
CA ILE A 90 -5.53 2.85 0.42
C ILE A 90 -5.15 3.80 1.55
N ALA A 91 -4.15 4.67 1.34
CA ALA A 91 -3.71 5.66 2.33
C ALA A 91 -4.84 6.58 2.76
N ARG A 92 -5.59 7.15 1.80
CA ARG A 92 -6.75 8.01 2.09
C ARG A 92 -7.85 7.29 2.84
N ARG A 93 -8.08 6.00 2.53
CA ARG A 93 -9.06 5.19 3.25
C ARG A 93 -8.62 4.94 4.69
N LEU A 94 -7.35 4.59 4.91
CA LEU A 94 -6.77 4.46 6.26
C LEU A 94 -6.84 5.79 7.03
N GLU A 95 -6.51 6.90 6.37
CA GLU A 95 -6.61 8.24 6.94
C GLU A 95 -8.02 8.54 7.47
N ALA A 96 -9.04 8.37 6.61
CA ALA A 96 -10.43 8.64 6.93
C ALA A 96 -10.98 7.75 8.06
N LEU A 97 -10.41 6.55 8.23
CA LEU A 97 -10.77 5.62 9.32
C LEU A 97 -9.94 5.82 10.59
N GLY A 98 -8.95 6.73 10.60
CA GLY A 98 -8.06 6.95 11.72
C GLY A 98 -7.01 5.85 11.92
N GLY A 99 -6.66 5.11 10.86
CA GLY A 99 -5.64 4.06 10.88
C GLY A 99 -4.22 4.60 10.68
N SER A 100 -3.22 3.82 11.13
CA SER A 100 -1.80 4.13 10.87
C SER A 100 -1.42 3.78 9.43
N TYR A 101 -0.75 4.70 8.76
CA TYR A 101 -0.17 4.47 7.44
C TYR A 101 1.08 5.31 7.22
N PHE A 102 1.94 4.82 6.33
CA PHE A 102 3.03 5.60 5.77
C PHE A 102 2.97 5.43 4.24
N LEU A 103 2.62 6.51 3.54
CA LEU A 103 2.69 6.58 2.08
C LEU A 103 3.99 7.25 1.65
N TYR A 104 4.83 6.50 0.95
CA TYR A 104 5.99 6.99 0.23
C TYR A 104 5.70 6.97 -1.27
N SER A 105 5.60 8.15 -1.89
CA SER A 105 5.28 8.27 -3.31
C SER A 105 6.39 8.99 -4.10
N VAL A 106 6.55 8.60 -5.36
CA VAL A 106 7.59 9.18 -6.22
C VAL A 106 6.97 9.78 -7.46
N ILE A 107 7.13 11.10 -7.61
CA ILE A 107 6.60 11.85 -8.75
C ILE A 107 7.20 11.30 -10.04
N ALA A 108 6.34 10.98 -10.99
CA ALA A 108 6.70 10.37 -12.26
C ALA A 108 7.50 9.06 -12.11
N GLY A 109 7.49 8.45 -10.91
CA GLY A 109 8.02 7.12 -10.68
C GLY A 109 7.16 6.08 -11.39
N ASN A 110 7.81 5.08 -11.95
CA ASN A 110 7.19 3.94 -12.64
C ASN A 110 7.06 2.73 -11.68
N HIS A 111 6.84 1.54 -12.26
CA HIS A 111 6.73 0.29 -11.51
C HIS A 111 8.03 -0.19 -10.85
N ASP A 112 9.19 0.45 -11.08
CA ASP A 112 10.44 0.05 -10.42
C ASP A 112 10.35 0.23 -8.89
N TRP A 113 9.43 1.08 -8.42
CA TRP A 113 9.10 1.24 -7.01
C TRP A 113 8.45 0.01 -6.36
N ALA A 114 8.16 -1.05 -7.14
CA ALA A 114 7.92 -2.38 -6.62
C ALA A 114 9.16 -3.02 -5.95
N THR A 115 10.37 -2.61 -6.36
CA THR A 115 11.63 -3.26 -5.91
C THR A 115 12.65 -2.29 -5.32
N LEU A 116 12.67 -1.03 -5.78
CA LEU A 116 13.59 -0.01 -5.31
C LEU A 116 13.56 0.23 -3.79
N PRO A 117 12.41 0.19 -3.09
CA PRO A 117 12.37 0.44 -1.65
C PRO A 117 13.25 -0.52 -0.84
N MET A 118 13.38 -1.77 -1.30
CA MET A 118 14.24 -2.78 -0.66
C MET A 118 15.74 -2.43 -0.71
N LYS A 119 16.13 -1.46 -1.54
CA LYS A 119 17.51 -0.99 -1.69
C LYS A 119 17.68 0.45 -1.22
N ARG A 120 16.66 1.29 -1.40
CA ARG A 120 16.75 2.75 -1.24
C ARG A 120 16.01 3.29 -0.02
N ASN A 121 15.14 2.51 0.59
CA ASN A 121 14.25 2.95 1.68
C ASN A 121 14.27 1.99 2.88
N LEU A 122 15.41 1.35 3.13
CA LEU A 122 15.58 0.47 4.29
C LEU A 122 15.32 1.21 5.60
N ASP A 123 15.74 2.47 5.72
CA ASP A 123 15.49 3.28 6.92
C ASP A 123 13.99 3.51 7.15
N ASP A 124 13.22 3.80 6.09
CA ASP A 124 11.77 3.96 6.19
C ASP A 124 11.08 2.65 6.57
N ILE A 125 11.55 1.52 6.02
CA ILE A 125 11.06 0.18 6.36
C ILE A 125 11.37 -0.15 7.82
N LEU A 126 12.59 0.11 8.29
CA LEU A 126 13.00 -0.16 9.67
C LEU A 126 12.26 0.75 10.65
N ASP A 127 12.06 2.02 10.32
CA ASP A 127 11.28 2.95 11.13
C ASP A 127 9.84 2.47 11.30
N PHE A 128 9.18 2.10 10.20
CA PHE A 128 7.84 1.54 10.21
C PHE A 128 7.76 0.24 11.02
N LEU A 129 8.67 -0.71 10.78
CA LEU A 129 8.68 -1.97 11.52
C LEU A 129 8.83 -1.73 13.02
N HIS A 130 9.71 -0.83 13.41
CA HIS A 130 9.95 -0.54 14.81
C HIS A 130 8.79 0.22 15.47
N ARG A 131 8.32 1.31 14.86
CA ARG A 131 7.41 2.27 15.49
C ARG A 131 5.93 1.98 15.24
N ASP A 132 5.60 1.30 14.16
CA ASP A 132 4.20 1.05 13.77
C ASP A 132 3.81 -0.41 13.92
N ALA A 133 4.70 -1.34 13.55
CA ALA A 133 4.39 -2.76 13.63
C ALA A 133 4.73 -3.39 15.00
N VAL A 134 5.94 -3.16 15.53
CA VAL A 134 6.43 -3.86 16.73
C VAL A 134 6.14 -3.08 18.02
N ASN A 135 6.38 -1.77 18.03
CA ASN A 135 6.22 -0.91 19.22
C ASN A 135 5.31 0.30 18.94
N PRO A 136 4.04 0.10 18.55
CA PRO A 136 3.10 1.19 18.32
C PRO A 136 2.85 1.97 19.62
N LYS A 137 3.18 3.26 19.62
CA LYS A 137 2.88 4.19 20.72
C LYS A 137 1.72 5.12 20.42
N GLU A 138 1.51 5.40 19.14
CA GLU A 138 0.50 6.31 18.62
C GLU A 138 0.13 5.92 17.19
N ILE A 139 -1.00 6.45 16.70
CA ILE A 139 -1.35 6.35 15.28
C ILE A 139 -0.49 7.34 14.51
N ARG A 140 0.26 6.86 13.50
CA ARG A 140 1.06 7.70 12.60
C ARG A 140 0.43 7.72 11.22
N GLN A 141 0.18 8.91 10.71
CA GLN A 141 -0.30 9.14 9.35
C GLN A 141 0.75 9.97 8.65
N THR A 142 1.58 9.32 7.83
CA THR A 142 2.75 9.95 7.21
C THR A 142 2.61 9.90 5.70
N GLU A 143 2.74 11.05 5.04
CA GLU A 143 2.93 11.12 3.59
C GLU A 143 4.31 11.72 3.28
N ARG A 144 5.07 11.04 2.42
CA ARG A 144 6.32 11.55 1.87
C ARG A 144 6.30 11.42 0.36
N THR A 145 6.39 12.55 -0.32
CA THR A 145 6.48 12.60 -1.78
C THR A 145 7.87 13.08 -2.18
N VAL A 146 8.53 12.34 -3.07
CA VAL A 146 9.86 12.67 -3.56
C VAL A 146 9.88 12.79 -5.09
N ASN A 147 10.85 13.53 -5.61
CA ASN A 147 11.17 13.51 -7.04
C ASN A 147 11.92 12.20 -7.42
N PRO A 148 12.05 11.84 -8.71
CA PRO A 148 12.76 10.63 -9.14
C PRO A 148 14.20 10.48 -8.61
N GLN A 149 14.85 11.60 -8.28
CA GLN A 149 16.18 11.66 -7.69
C GLN A 149 16.19 11.38 -6.18
N GLY A 150 15.04 11.10 -5.55
CA GLY A 150 14.90 10.83 -4.12
C GLY A 150 14.90 12.07 -3.22
N LEU A 151 14.83 13.27 -3.81
CA LEU A 151 14.73 14.52 -3.05
C LEU A 151 13.29 14.74 -2.59
N SER A 152 13.10 14.88 -1.27
CA SER A 152 11.81 15.19 -0.66
C SER A 152 11.34 16.58 -1.10
N ILE A 153 10.10 16.64 -1.56
CA ILE A 153 9.41 17.89 -1.86
C ILE A 153 8.50 18.11 -0.68
N VAL A 154 9.04 18.77 0.34
CA VAL A 154 8.24 19.15 1.51
C VAL A 154 7.13 20.08 1.00
N LYS A 155 5.87 19.71 1.25
CA LYS A 155 4.77 20.67 1.33
C LYS A 155 4.57 21.02 2.79
#